data_AF-A0A1T4JN64-F1
#
_entry.id   AF-A0A1T4JN64-F1
#
_cell.length_a   1.000
_cell.length_b   1.000
_cell.length_c   1.000
_cell.angle_alpha   90.00
_cell.angle_beta   90.00
_cell.angle_gamma   90.00
#
_symmetry.space_group_name_H-M   'P 1'
#
loop_
_entity.id
_entity.type
_entity.pdbx_description
1 polymer ?
#
loop_
_entity_poly.entity_id
_entity_poly.type
_entity_poly.pdbx_seq_one_letter_code
_entity_poly.pdbx_strand_id
1 'polypeptide(L)'
;MSLEKVRIGIIGGGTGGEELLKIFLSMDSIKVNCIADIDVDAPAILLAKEEGVKTTTEIMDVIKAREIDLIIEVTGSKEVLAIIEENKRSEVNVITGNASFLLFNIIQEYKRSQQELLETVTNHLVEVHDNIGENSRDVNKSVMEIEKVTSDLNMLAINASIEAAHAGESGKGFSVVAGAVKDLANKSSNLVQNIEEVNQNIINLNEKITDAVADLRTQNLDLSE
;
A
#
# COMPACT_ATOMS: atom_id res chain seq x y z
N MET A 1 19.33 -17.15 -11.33
CA MET A 1 20.55 -17.07 -10.49
C MET A 1 20.13 -16.45 -9.19
N SER A 2 20.18 -17.17 -8.05
CA SER A 2 20.08 -16.49 -6.77
C SER A 2 21.31 -15.60 -6.63
N LEU A 3 21.13 -14.30 -6.41
CA LEU A 3 22.25 -13.46 -5.99
C LEU A 3 22.79 -14.04 -4.68
N GLU A 4 24.10 -14.26 -4.62
CA GLU A 4 24.76 -14.71 -3.40
C GLU A 4 24.57 -13.62 -2.33
N LYS A 5 24.09 -13.99 -1.15
CA LYS A 5 23.84 -13.03 -0.06
C LYS A 5 25.17 -12.41 0.37
N VAL A 6 25.19 -11.10 0.60
CA VAL A 6 26.35 -10.42 1.19
C VAL A 6 26.46 -10.85 2.65
N ARG A 7 27.59 -11.45 3.03
CA ARG A 7 27.81 -11.93 4.39
C ARG A 7 28.51 -10.86 5.21
N ILE A 8 27.88 -10.40 6.27
CA ILE A 8 28.37 -9.29 7.07
C ILE A 8 28.80 -9.72 8.47
N GLY A 9 29.82 -9.04 8.98
CA GLY A 9 30.22 -9.08 10.39
C GLY A 9 30.09 -7.70 11.01
N ILE A 10 29.45 -7.60 12.18
CA ILE A 10 29.26 -6.31 12.88
C ILE A 10 30.23 -6.23 14.07
N ILE A 11 30.91 -5.10 14.23
CA ILE A 11 31.79 -4.82 15.37
C ILE A 11 31.27 -3.55 16.06
N GLY A 12 30.78 -3.72 17.29
CA GLY A 12 30.06 -2.71 18.07
C GLY A 12 28.56 -3.03 18.13
N GLY A 13 28.04 -3.15 19.35
CA GLY A 13 26.69 -3.60 19.66
C GLY A 13 25.87 -2.65 20.53
N GLY A 14 26.32 -1.40 20.68
CA GLY A 14 25.51 -0.33 21.25
C GLY A 14 24.28 0.02 20.38
N THR A 15 23.58 1.10 20.70
CA THR A 15 22.31 1.50 20.04
C THR A 15 22.42 1.60 18.51
N GLY A 16 23.51 2.16 17.98
CA GLY A 16 23.72 2.24 16.53
C GLY A 16 23.92 0.87 15.86
N GLY A 17 24.56 -0.07 16.56
CA GLY A 17 24.73 -1.44 16.08
C GLY A 17 23.42 -2.25 16.11
N GLU A 18 22.56 -2.01 17.12
CA GLU A 18 21.25 -2.65 17.24
C GLU A 18 20.33 -2.25 16.09
N GLU A 19 20.24 -0.97 15.80
CA GLU A 19 19.40 -0.46 14.72
C GLU A 19 19.85 -0.94 13.34
N LEU A 20 21.16 -0.96 13.09
CA LEU A 20 21.71 -1.52 11.86
C LEU A 20 21.47 -3.03 11.77
N LEU A 21 21.55 -3.74 12.88
CA LEU A 21 21.24 -5.18 12.92
C LEU A 21 19.78 -5.44 12.53
N LYS A 22 18.80 -4.69 13.06
CA LYS A 22 17.38 -4.79 12.67
C LYS A 22 17.20 -4.61 11.16
N ILE A 23 17.80 -3.57 10.60
CA ILE A 23 17.77 -3.30 9.16
C ILE A 23 18.32 -4.49 8.38
N PHE A 24 19.53 -4.96 8.72
CA PHE A 24 20.19 -6.04 7.98
C PHE A 24 19.47 -7.39 8.10
N LEU A 25 18.80 -7.67 9.21
CA LEU A 25 18.01 -8.89 9.38
C LEU A 25 16.74 -8.90 8.53
N SER A 26 16.15 -7.72 8.28
CA SER A 26 14.99 -7.59 7.37
C SER A 26 15.35 -7.70 5.88
N MET A 27 16.64 -7.65 5.52
CA MET A 27 17.10 -7.65 4.14
C MET A 27 17.45 -9.05 3.64
N ASP A 28 16.66 -9.60 2.72
CA ASP A 28 16.89 -10.92 2.12
C ASP A 28 18.26 -11.08 1.45
N SER A 29 18.83 -9.99 0.93
CA SER A 29 20.13 -9.96 0.26
C SER A 29 21.32 -10.00 1.22
N ILE A 30 21.10 -9.88 2.52
CA ILE A 30 22.14 -9.82 3.54
C ILE A 30 22.06 -11.06 4.44
N LYS A 31 23.22 -11.54 4.87
CA LYS A 31 23.35 -12.54 5.93
C LYS A 31 24.24 -11.98 7.02
N VAL A 32 23.68 -11.79 8.21
CA VAL A 32 24.47 -11.41 9.39
C VAL A 32 25.11 -12.67 9.96
N ASN A 33 26.43 -12.84 9.74
CA ASN A 33 27.14 -14.05 10.16
C ASN A 33 27.53 -14.00 11.64
N CYS A 34 27.99 -12.85 12.12
CA CYS A 34 28.28 -12.64 13.53
C CYS A 34 28.33 -11.17 13.92
N ILE A 35 28.16 -10.91 15.22
CA ILE A 35 28.35 -9.61 15.85
C ILE A 35 29.34 -9.74 17.02
N ALA A 36 30.20 -8.74 17.19
CA ALA A 36 31.10 -8.64 18.33
C ALA A 36 30.88 -7.36 19.12
N ASP A 37 30.81 -7.49 20.44
CA ASP A 37 30.92 -6.39 21.38
C ASP A 37 31.58 -6.89 22.67
N ILE A 38 32.37 -6.01 23.31
CA ILE A 38 33.01 -6.32 24.60
C ILE A 38 31.97 -6.49 25.72
N ASP A 39 30.81 -5.84 25.60
CA ASP A 39 29.67 -5.93 26.50
C ASP A 39 28.67 -6.97 25.99
N VAL A 40 28.55 -8.07 26.74
CA VAL A 40 27.65 -9.19 26.41
C VAL A 40 26.16 -8.86 26.59
N ASP A 41 25.89 -7.75 27.28
CA ASP A 41 24.55 -7.21 27.55
C ASP A 41 24.24 -6.01 26.64
N ALA A 42 25.12 -5.69 25.69
CA ALA A 42 24.87 -4.64 24.71
C ALA A 42 23.60 -4.92 23.89
N PRO A 43 22.78 -3.91 23.55
CA PRO A 43 21.47 -4.12 22.93
C PRO A 43 21.49 -4.97 21.65
N ALA A 44 22.46 -4.74 20.76
CA ALA A 44 22.59 -5.52 19.53
C ALA A 44 23.01 -6.97 19.79
N ILE A 45 23.76 -7.24 20.86
CA ILE A 45 24.15 -8.60 21.26
C ILE A 45 22.94 -9.37 21.77
N LEU A 46 22.05 -8.72 22.53
CA LEU A 46 20.81 -9.32 23.00
C LEU A 46 19.90 -9.67 21.80
N LEU A 47 19.67 -8.70 20.91
CA LEU A 47 18.89 -8.91 19.69
C LEU A 47 19.50 -10.02 18.80
N ALA A 48 20.83 -10.03 18.62
CA ALA A 48 21.51 -11.05 17.85
C ALA A 48 21.28 -12.46 18.41
N LYS A 49 21.26 -12.62 19.74
CA LYS A 49 20.96 -13.92 20.38
C LYS A 49 19.53 -14.37 20.11
N GLU A 50 18.56 -13.45 20.17
CA GLU A 50 17.15 -13.72 19.87
C GLU A 50 16.97 -14.19 18.42
N GLU A 51 17.68 -13.56 17.50
CA GLU A 51 17.62 -13.81 16.06
C GLU A 51 18.56 -14.94 15.59
N GLY A 52 19.23 -15.62 16.52
CA GLY A 52 20.12 -16.75 16.23
C GLY A 52 21.43 -16.38 15.52
N VAL A 53 21.82 -15.11 15.55
CA VAL A 53 23.09 -14.61 15.03
C VAL A 53 24.22 -14.91 16.02
N LYS A 54 25.36 -15.38 15.52
CA LYS A 54 26.53 -15.70 16.36
C LYS A 54 27.07 -14.44 17.04
N THR A 55 27.21 -14.46 18.37
CA THR A 55 27.80 -13.37 19.15
C THR A 55 29.19 -13.74 19.68
N THR A 56 30.08 -12.78 19.83
CA THR A 56 31.41 -12.96 20.45
C THR A 56 31.84 -11.68 21.18
N THR A 57 32.76 -11.81 22.14
CA THR A 57 33.43 -10.65 22.78
C THR A 57 34.73 -10.27 22.08
N GLU A 58 35.20 -11.10 21.15
CA GLU A 58 36.50 -10.96 20.50
C GLU A 58 36.33 -10.47 19.05
N ILE A 59 36.73 -9.23 18.77
CA ILE A 59 36.61 -8.66 17.41
C ILE A 59 37.43 -9.44 16.37
N MET A 60 38.49 -10.13 16.79
CA MET A 60 39.32 -10.97 15.92
C MET A 60 38.55 -12.16 15.32
N ASP A 61 37.55 -12.67 16.02
CA ASP A 61 36.68 -13.73 15.51
C ASP A 61 35.89 -13.24 14.29
N VAL A 62 35.50 -11.96 14.28
CA VAL A 62 34.82 -11.32 13.14
C VAL A 62 35.82 -11.04 12.01
N ILE A 63 36.96 -10.43 12.34
CA ILE A 63 37.97 -9.99 11.36
C ILE A 63 38.55 -11.19 10.58
N LYS A 64 38.75 -12.33 11.24
CA LYS A 64 39.35 -13.54 10.64
C LYS A 64 38.32 -14.54 10.12
N ALA A 65 37.02 -14.33 10.35
CA ALA A 65 35.98 -15.23 9.85
C ALA A 65 36.06 -15.32 8.32
N ARG A 66 36.16 -16.55 7.79
CA ARG A 66 36.20 -16.81 6.33
C ARG A 66 34.87 -16.55 5.63
N GLU A 67 33.78 -16.54 6.40
CA GLU A 67 32.41 -16.42 5.90
C GLU A 67 31.89 -14.98 5.91
N ILE A 68 32.78 -13.97 5.97
CA ILE A 68 32.41 -12.55 5.96
C ILE A 68 33.04 -11.87 4.74
N ASP A 69 32.24 -11.09 4.01
CA ASP A 69 32.63 -10.30 2.85
C ASP A 69 32.81 -8.81 3.21
N LEU A 70 32.09 -8.36 4.25
CA LEU A 70 32.00 -6.97 4.66
C LEU A 70 31.96 -6.86 6.19
N ILE A 71 32.80 -5.98 6.75
CA ILE A 71 32.79 -5.65 8.17
C ILE A 71 32.11 -4.29 8.36
N ILE A 72 31.16 -4.24 9.28
CA ILE A 72 30.47 -3.03 9.72
C ILE A 72 31.08 -2.63 11.07
N GLU A 73 31.97 -1.64 11.04
CA GLU A 73 32.56 -1.05 12.24
C GLU A 73 31.66 0.09 12.72
N VAL A 74 31.07 -0.06 13.91
CA VAL A 74 30.12 0.91 14.49
C VAL A 74 30.50 1.27 15.93
N THR A 75 31.75 1.03 16.31
CA THR A 75 32.30 1.43 17.62
C THR A 75 32.66 2.92 17.66
N GLY A 76 33.01 3.49 16.50
CA GLY A 76 33.53 4.85 16.41
C GLY A 76 34.99 4.99 16.91
N SER A 77 35.64 3.89 17.29
CA SER A 77 37.02 3.87 17.77
C SER A 77 38.01 3.79 16.60
N LYS A 78 38.93 4.76 16.55
CA LYS A 78 40.03 4.75 15.56
C LYS A 78 40.97 3.58 15.80
N GLU A 79 41.12 3.15 17.06
CA GLU A 79 41.93 2.00 17.46
C GLU A 79 41.33 0.70 16.91
N VAL A 80 40.01 0.52 17.06
CA VAL A 80 39.29 -0.64 16.49
C VAL A 80 39.41 -0.65 14.97
N LEU A 81 39.22 0.50 14.31
CA LEU A 81 39.40 0.60 12.86
C LEU A 81 40.82 0.24 12.42
N ALA A 82 41.85 0.71 13.13
CA ALA A 82 43.24 0.36 12.84
C ALA A 82 43.50 -1.14 12.98
N ILE A 83 42.97 -1.76 14.05
CA ILE A 83 43.08 -3.22 14.26
C ILE A 83 42.42 -3.98 13.11
N ILE A 84 41.22 -3.55 12.67
CA ILE A 84 40.53 -4.16 11.53
C ILE A 84 41.38 -4.03 10.26
N GLU A 85 41.86 -2.83 9.92
CA GLU A 85 42.65 -2.60 8.70
C GLU A 85 43.98 -3.38 8.68
N GLU A 86 44.65 -3.50 9.83
CA GLU A 86 45.90 -4.28 9.95
C GLU A 86 45.68 -5.80 9.86
N ASN A 87 44.51 -6.29 10.27
CA ASN A 87 44.26 -7.72 10.43
C ASN A 87 43.25 -8.30 9.44
N LYS A 88 42.51 -7.48 8.69
CA LYS A 88 41.52 -7.95 7.73
C LYS A 88 42.16 -8.72 6.58
N ARG A 89 41.38 -9.61 5.99
CA ARG A 89 41.76 -10.26 4.72
C ARG A 89 41.69 -9.22 3.59
N SER A 90 42.54 -9.36 2.58
CA SER A 90 42.65 -8.41 1.45
C SER A 90 41.34 -8.20 0.69
N GLU A 91 40.47 -9.22 0.67
CA GLU A 91 39.17 -9.20 0.00
C GLU A 91 38.02 -8.60 0.82
N VAL A 92 38.22 -8.35 2.12
CA VAL A 92 37.16 -7.85 3.02
C VAL A 92 37.15 -6.33 3.02
N ASN A 93 35.98 -5.76 2.73
CA ASN A 93 35.73 -4.32 2.81
C ASN A 93 35.23 -3.94 4.21
N VAL A 94 35.47 -2.69 4.60
CA VAL A 94 35.06 -2.15 5.91
C VAL A 94 34.19 -0.92 5.69
N ILE A 95 33.02 -0.90 6.30
CA ILE A 95 32.18 0.30 6.44
C ILE A 95 32.42 0.83 7.85
N THR A 96 32.84 2.09 7.94
CA THR A 96 33.16 2.77 9.21
C THR A 96 31.93 3.37 9.86
N GLY A 97 32.02 3.71 11.16
CA GLY A 97 30.90 4.27 11.90
C GLY A 97 30.27 5.51 11.26
N ASN A 98 31.06 6.39 10.66
CA ASN A 98 30.54 7.59 9.97
C ASN A 98 29.77 7.25 8.69
N ALA A 99 30.24 6.27 7.91
CA ALA A 99 29.53 5.81 6.71
C ALA A 99 28.25 5.07 7.09
N SER A 100 28.30 4.24 8.14
CA SER A 100 27.14 3.57 8.72
C SER A 100 26.10 4.56 9.25
N PHE A 101 26.53 5.64 9.90
CA PHE A 101 25.64 6.70 10.38
C PHE A 101 24.97 7.47 9.23
N LEU A 102 25.71 7.79 8.17
CA LEU A 102 25.13 8.40 6.97
C LEU A 102 24.10 7.48 6.31
N LEU A 103 24.44 6.19 6.15
CA LEU A 103 23.50 5.19 5.62
C LEU A 103 22.23 5.10 6.47
N PHE A 104 22.38 5.07 7.80
CA PHE A 104 21.26 5.07 8.73
C PHE A 104 20.36 6.29 8.54
N ASN A 105 20.92 7.50 8.51
CA ASN A 105 20.11 8.72 8.32
C ASN A 105 19.38 8.72 6.97
N ILE A 106 20.03 8.28 5.89
CA ILE A 106 19.39 8.16 4.58
C ILE A 106 18.22 7.17 4.63
N ILE A 107 18.40 6.02 5.27
CA ILE A 107 17.34 5.01 5.43
C ILE A 107 16.17 5.57 6.27
N GLN A 108 16.47 6.28 7.36
CA GLN A 108 15.45 6.88 8.21
C GLN A 108 14.68 8.00 7.50
N GLU A 109 15.38 8.88 6.77
CA GLU A 109 14.74 9.91 5.94
C GLU A 109 13.88 9.28 4.85
N TYR A 110 14.36 8.22 4.21
CA TYR A 110 13.60 7.48 3.22
C TYR A 110 12.35 6.82 3.83
N LYS A 111 12.48 6.16 4.99
CA LYS A 111 11.38 5.53 5.75
C LYS A 111 10.31 6.57 6.10
N ARG A 112 10.72 7.71 6.66
CA ARG A 112 9.82 8.83 6.97
C ARG A 112 9.13 9.39 5.73
N SER A 113 9.87 9.63 4.65
CA SER A 113 9.30 10.14 3.40
C SER A 113 8.28 9.16 2.80
N GLN A 114 8.50 7.85 2.91
CA GLN A 114 7.55 6.83 2.49
C GLN A 114 6.28 6.83 3.36
N GLN A 115 6.41 6.97 4.67
CA GLN A 115 5.27 7.07 5.58
C GLN A 115 4.40 8.30 5.28
N GLU A 116 5.01 9.47 5.09
CA GLU A 116 4.30 10.71 4.75
C GLU A 116 3.56 10.59 3.40
N LEU A 117 4.19 9.95 2.41
CA LEU A 117 3.57 9.66 1.12
C LEU A 117 2.38 8.70 1.27
N LEU A 118 2.56 7.62 2.02
CA LEU A 118 1.54 6.60 2.25
C LEU A 118 0.31 7.18 2.97
N GLU A 119 0.53 8.03 3.97
CA GLU A 119 -0.54 8.76 4.66
C GLU A 119 -1.28 9.70 3.69
N THR A 120 -0.55 10.45 2.88
CA THR A 120 -1.14 11.36 1.88
C THR A 120 -2.02 10.60 0.86
N VAL A 121 -1.52 9.49 0.32
CA VAL A 121 -2.26 8.65 -0.62
C VAL A 121 -3.50 8.05 0.04
N THR A 122 -3.36 7.56 1.28
CA THR A 122 -4.48 6.99 2.03
C THR A 122 -5.59 8.01 2.25
N ASN A 123 -5.25 9.23 2.66
CA ASN A 123 -6.21 10.30 2.87
C ASN A 123 -6.92 10.70 1.57
N HIS A 124 -6.18 10.77 0.46
CA HIS A 124 -6.77 11.09 -0.83
C HIS A 124 -7.71 9.98 -1.34
N LEU A 125 -7.38 8.71 -1.11
CA LEU A 125 -8.26 7.59 -1.47
C LEU A 125 -9.56 7.60 -0.66
N VAL A 126 -9.50 7.95 0.63
CA VAL A 126 -10.70 8.12 1.47
C VAL A 126 -11.58 9.25 0.94
N GLU A 127 -10.99 10.39 0.58
CA GLU A 127 -11.72 11.52 -0.02
C GLU A 127 -12.39 11.12 -1.34
N VAL A 128 -11.67 10.44 -2.23
CA VAL A 128 -12.22 9.94 -3.49
C VAL A 128 -13.35 8.94 -3.25
N HIS A 129 -13.19 8.04 -2.27
CA HIS A 129 -14.21 7.06 -1.90
C HIS A 129 -15.51 7.73 -1.45
N ASP A 130 -15.39 8.73 -0.57
CA ASP A 130 -16.54 9.49 -0.06
C ASP A 130 -17.25 10.24 -1.19
N ASN A 131 -16.50 10.90 -2.08
CA ASN A 131 -17.03 11.62 -3.23
C ASN A 131 -17.76 10.69 -4.21
N ILE A 132 -17.22 9.49 -4.49
CA ILE A 132 -17.91 8.50 -5.32
C ILE A 132 -19.20 8.04 -4.64
N GLY A 133 -19.18 7.82 -3.33
CA GLY A 133 -20.35 7.41 -2.56
C GLY A 133 -21.46 8.48 -2.52
N GLU A 134 -21.09 9.77 -2.50
CA GLU A 134 -22.05 10.88 -2.62
C GLU A 134 -22.63 10.97 -4.04
N ASN A 135 -21.78 10.98 -5.07
CA ASN A 135 -22.22 11.03 -6.47
C ASN A 135 -23.13 9.86 -6.84
N SER A 136 -22.82 8.64 -6.37
CA SER A 136 -23.65 7.45 -6.63
C SER A 136 -25.03 7.56 -5.98
N ARG A 137 -25.13 8.24 -4.82
CA ARG A 137 -26.41 8.54 -4.17
C ARG A 137 -27.22 9.55 -4.96
N ASP A 138 -26.58 10.57 -5.53
CA ASP A 138 -27.27 11.56 -6.36
C ASP A 138 -27.73 10.97 -7.70
N VAL A 139 -26.94 10.08 -8.31
CA VAL A 139 -27.37 9.30 -9.47
C VAL A 139 -28.63 8.51 -9.15
N ASN A 140 -28.68 7.79 -8.01
CA ASN A 140 -29.87 7.04 -7.60
C ASN A 140 -31.10 7.96 -7.43
N LYS A 141 -30.95 9.18 -6.89
CA LYS A 141 -32.07 10.14 -6.80
C LYS A 141 -32.59 10.52 -8.19
N SER A 142 -31.70 10.86 -9.12
CA SER A 142 -32.09 11.20 -10.49
C SER A 142 -32.76 10.03 -11.22
N VAL A 143 -32.25 8.81 -11.03
CA VAL A 143 -32.85 7.59 -11.56
C VAL A 143 -34.29 7.44 -11.06
N MET A 144 -34.54 7.53 -9.74
CA MET A 144 -35.89 7.45 -9.17
C MET A 144 -36.85 8.51 -9.73
N GLU A 145 -36.36 9.74 -9.95
CA GLU A 145 -37.17 10.80 -10.55
C GLU A 145 -37.52 10.48 -12.02
N ILE A 146 -36.57 9.97 -12.80
CA ILE A 146 -36.79 9.57 -14.20
C ILE A 146 -37.77 8.40 -14.27
N GLU A 147 -37.67 7.42 -13.37
CA GLU A 147 -38.63 6.31 -13.27
C GLU A 147 -40.04 6.82 -13.02
N LYS A 148 -40.19 7.75 -12.07
CA LYS A 148 -41.49 8.36 -11.78
C LYS A 148 -42.06 9.07 -13.01
N VAL A 149 -41.27 9.89 -13.69
CA VAL A 149 -41.69 10.58 -14.93
C VAL A 149 -42.05 9.57 -16.03
N THR A 150 -41.26 8.51 -16.18
CA THR A 150 -41.49 7.46 -17.17
C THR A 150 -42.80 6.70 -16.90
N SER A 151 -43.09 6.40 -15.63
CA SER A 151 -44.35 5.79 -15.19
C SER A 151 -45.55 6.71 -15.45
N ASP A 152 -45.42 7.99 -15.11
CA ASP A 152 -46.45 9.01 -15.37
C ASP A 152 -46.74 9.13 -16.88
N LEU A 153 -45.69 9.13 -17.74
CA LEU A 153 -45.82 9.13 -19.20
C LEU A 153 -46.50 7.88 -19.74
N ASN A 154 -46.15 6.70 -19.21
CA ASN A 154 -46.77 5.43 -19.61
C ASN A 154 -48.28 5.44 -19.26
N MET A 155 -48.64 5.94 -18.09
CA MET A 155 -50.04 6.08 -17.69
C MET A 155 -50.81 7.06 -18.59
N LEU A 156 -50.21 8.22 -18.91
CA LEU A 156 -50.79 9.18 -19.85
C LEU A 156 -50.99 8.57 -21.25
N ALA A 157 -50.03 7.79 -21.74
CA ALA A 157 -50.12 7.10 -23.01
C ALA A 157 -51.24 6.04 -23.03
N ILE A 158 -51.45 5.32 -21.93
CA ILE A 158 -52.55 4.37 -21.79
C ILE A 158 -53.90 5.11 -21.82
N ASN A 159 -54.03 6.18 -21.04
CA ASN A 159 -55.26 6.99 -21.02
C ASN A 159 -55.59 7.58 -22.39
N ALA A 160 -54.59 8.13 -23.09
CA ALA A 160 -54.74 8.64 -24.45
C ALA A 160 -55.12 7.53 -25.45
N SER A 161 -54.57 6.32 -25.28
CA SER A 161 -54.91 5.17 -26.12
C SER A 161 -56.38 4.75 -25.94
N ILE A 162 -56.88 4.77 -24.70
CA ILE A 162 -58.28 4.47 -24.37
C ILE A 162 -59.21 5.52 -24.99
N GLU A 163 -58.91 6.80 -24.83
CA GLU A 163 -59.74 7.89 -25.35
C GLU A 163 -59.75 7.89 -26.90
N ALA A 164 -58.60 7.61 -27.52
CA ALA A 164 -58.50 7.44 -28.96
C ALA A 164 -59.36 6.27 -29.48
N ALA A 165 -59.41 5.15 -28.74
CA ALA A 165 -60.31 4.04 -29.07
C ALA A 165 -61.79 4.43 -28.92
N HIS A 166 -62.12 5.21 -27.88
CA HIS A 166 -63.48 5.71 -27.65
C HIS A 166 -63.98 6.62 -28.77
N ALA A 167 -63.09 7.46 -29.33
CA ALA A 167 -63.39 8.35 -30.45
C ALA A 167 -63.52 7.65 -31.83
N GLY A 168 -63.26 6.34 -31.90
CA GLY A 168 -63.43 5.54 -33.12
C GLY A 168 -62.55 6.03 -34.29
N GLU A 169 -63.16 6.23 -35.48
CA GLU A 169 -62.45 6.71 -36.67
C GLU A 169 -61.75 8.06 -36.43
N SER A 170 -62.36 8.96 -35.67
CA SER A 170 -61.79 10.29 -35.37
C SER A 170 -60.56 10.22 -34.45
N GLY A 171 -60.38 9.13 -33.70
CA GLY A 171 -59.27 8.93 -32.78
C GLY A 171 -58.02 8.28 -33.36
N LYS A 172 -58.04 7.81 -34.61
CA LYS A 172 -56.93 7.05 -35.22
C LYS A 172 -55.58 7.78 -35.15
N GLY A 173 -55.55 9.08 -35.40
CA GLY A 173 -54.32 9.88 -35.31
C GLY A 173 -53.76 9.96 -33.88
N PHE A 174 -54.63 10.13 -32.88
CA PHE A 174 -54.25 10.15 -31.47
C PHE A 174 -53.78 8.78 -30.98
N SER A 175 -54.35 7.68 -31.50
CA SER A 175 -53.92 6.32 -31.18
C SER A 175 -52.46 6.06 -31.57
N VAL A 176 -52.02 6.56 -32.75
CA VAL A 176 -50.63 6.44 -33.20
C VAL A 176 -49.68 7.21 -32.28
N VAL A 177 -50.05 8.44 -31.88
CA VAL A 177 -49.24 9.25 -30.96
C VAL A 177 -49.14 8.58 -29.59
N ALA A 178 -50.25 8.07 -29.06
CA ALA A 178 -50.29 7.39 -27.77
C ALA A 178 -49.40 6.13 -27.76
N GLY A 179 -49.39 5.35 -28.85
CA GLY A 179 -48.46 4.23 -29.03
C GLY A 179 -47.00 4.67 -29.00
N ALA A 180 -46.65 5.75 -29.72
CA ALA A 180 -45.28 6.27 -29.73
C ALA A 180 -44.80 6.77 -28.36
N VAL A 181 -45.68 7.42 -27.58
CA VAL A 181 -45.36 7.85 -26.20
C VAL A 181 -45.15 6.64 -25.29
N LYS A 182 -45.97 5.60 -25.42
CA LYS A 182 -45.80 4.34 -24.67
C LYS A 182 -44.47 3.66 -24.99
N ASP A 183 -44.12 3.58 -26.27
CA ASP A 183 -42.84 3.00 -26.70
C ASP A 183 -41.65 3.81 -26.19
N LEU A 184 -41.76 5.15 -26.16
CA LEU A 184 -40.74 6.03 -25.60
C LEU A 184 -40.59 5.83 -24.09
N ALA A 185 -41.71 5.69 -23.35
CA ALA A 185 -41.68 5.41 -21.92
C ALA A 185 -41.00 4.05 -21.64
N ASN A 186 -41.36 2.99 -22.38
CA ASN A 186 -40.71 1.68 -22.23
C ASN A 186 -39.19 1.74 -22.51
N LYS A 187 -38.78 2.47 -23.55
CA LYS A 187 -37.35 2.69 -23.83
C LYS A 187 -36.65 3.45 -22.69
N SER A 188 -37.31 4.44 -22.12
CA SER A 188 -36.81 5.20 -20.98
C SER A 188 -36.59 4.30 -19.76
N SER A 189 -37.55 3.42 -19.43
CA SER A 189 -37.38 2.44 -18.34
C SER A 189 -36.20 1.51 -18.54
N ASN A 190 -35.96 1.03 -19.77
CA ASN A 190 -34.80 0.19 -20.05
C ASN A 190 -33.47 0.95 -19.88
N LEU A 191 -33.43 2.23 -20.23
CA LEU A 191 -32.25 3.07 -20.03
C LEU A 191 -31.97 3.31 -18.55
N VAL A 192 -33.02 3.55 -17.75
CA VAL A 192 -32.93 3.67 -16.29
C VAL A 192 -32.30 2.40 -15.71
N GLN A 193 -32.81 1.22 -16.06
CA GLN A 193 -32.28 -0.05 -15.56
C GLN A 193 -30.78 -0.22 -15.86
N ASN A 194 -30.34 0.18 -17.07
CA ASN A 194 -28.92 0.14 -17.41
C ASN A 194 -28.09 1.13 -16.57
N ILE A 195 -28.63 2.32 -16.27
CA ILE A 195 -27.95 3.30 -15.41
C ILE A 195 -27.81 2.75 -13.98
N GLU A 196 -28.84 2.09 -13.45
CA GLU A 196 -28.79 1.44 -12.15
C GLU A 196 -27.71 0.36 -12.08
N GLU A 197 -27.62 -0.50 -13.11
CA GLU A 197 -26.58 -1.54 -13.19
C GLU A 197 -25.17 -0.92 -13.20
N VAL A 198 -24.96 0.13 -14.00
CA VAL A 198 -23.68 0.84 -14.05
C VAL A 198 -23.37 1.50 -12.69
N ASN A 199 -24.35 2.12 -12.05
CA ASN A 199 -24.19 2.75 -10.74
C ASN A 199 -23.84 1.71 -9.66
N GLN A 200 -24.48 0.55 -9.69
CA GLN A 200 -24.15 -0.55 -8.78
C GLN A 200 -22.72 -1.07 -9.00
N ASN A 201 -22.27 -1.15 -10.25
CA ASN A 201 -20.88 -1.49 -10.54
C ASN A 201 -19.90 -0.45 -9.99
N ILE A 202 -20.24 0.85 -10.06
CA ILE A 202 -19.44 1.93 -9.46
C ILE A 202 -19.37 1.77 -7.94
N ILE A 203 -20.49 1.47 -7.27
CA ILE A 203 -20.52 1.23 -5.81
C ILE A 203 -19.65 0.04 -5.45
N ASN A 204 -19.75 -1.08 -6.17
CA ASN A 204 -18.93 -2.27 -5.90
C ASN A 204 -17.43 -1.99 -6.13
N LEU A 205 -17.07 -1.17 -7.12
CA LEU A 205 -15.69 -0.71 -7.31
C LEU A 205 -15.23 0.21 -6.16
N ASN A 206 -16.14 1.04 -5.63
CA ASN A 206 -15.86 1.92 -4.51
C ASN A 206 -15.58 1.14 -3.21
N GLU A 207 -16.24 0.00 -2.99
CA GLU A 207 -15.95 -0.90 -1.86
C GLU A 207 -14.53 -1.48 -1.94
N LYS A 208 -14.03 -1.80 -3.14
CA LYS A 208 -12.63 -2.26 -3.32
C LYS A 208 -11.61 -1.19 -2.94
N ILE A 209 -11.97 0.10 -2.99
CA ILE A 209 -11.11 1.18 -2.50
C ILE A 209 -10.99 1.09 -0.97
N THR A 210 -12.06 0.70 -0.26
CA THR A 210 -12.02 0.47 1.19
C THR A 210 -11.03 -0.63 1.56
N ASP A 211 -11.04 -1.74 0.81
CA ASP A 211 -10.08 -2.83 1.01
C ASP A 211 -8.64 -2.36 0.78
N ALA A 212 -8.39 -1.63 -0.32
CA ALA A 212 -7.07 -1.08 -0.61
C ALA A 212 -6.59 -0.11 0.48
N VAL A 213 -7.48 0.72 1.03
CA VAL A 213 -7.16 1.62 2.16
C VAL A 213 -6.81 0.82 3.42
N ALA A 214 -7.48 -0.29 3.69
CA ALA A 214 -7.17 -1.15 4.83
C ALA A 214 -5.79 -1.81 4.70
N ASP A 215 -5.45 -2.28 3.50
CA ASP A 215 -4.13 -2.86 3.20
C ASP A 215 -3.01 -1.82 3.36
N LEU A 216 -3.20 -0.60 2.83
CA LEU A 216 -2.24 0.49 2.96
C LEU A 216 -2.03 0.92 4.42
N ARG A 217 -3.10 0.93 5.23
CA ARG A 217 -2.99 1.20 6.67
C ARG A 217 -2.18 0.15 7.41
N THR A 218 -2.32 -1.12 7.03
CA THR A 218 -1.55 -2.22 7.61
C THR A 218 -0.06 -2.08 7.27
N GLN A 219 0.26 -1.78 6.01
CA GLN A 219 1.64 -1.51 5.59
C GLN A 219 2.27 -0.31 6.31
N ASN A 220 1.48 0.71 6.64
CA ASN A 220 1.98 1.86 7.40
C ASN A 220 2.35 1.51 8.85
N LEU A 221 1.67 0.54 9.45
CA LEU A 221 2.00 0.02 10.78
C LEU A 221 3.31 -0.78 10.75
N ASP A 222 3.50 -1.62 9.73
CA ASP A 222 4.76 -2.36 9.53
C ASP A 222 5.95 -1.41 9.30
N LEU A 223 5.71 -0.27 8.66
CA LEU A 223 6.70 0.80 8.54
C LEU A 223 6.89 1.59 9.84
N SER A 224 6.04 1.45 10.85
CA SER A 224 6.15 2.20 12.11
C SER A 224 6.85 1.40 13.22
N GLU A 225 6.89 0.07 13.09
CA GLU A 225 7.70 -0.84 13.90
C GLU A 225 9.17 -0.89 13.42
#